data_AF-A0A9X5XE34-F1
#
_entry.id   AF-A0A9X5XE34-F1
#
_cell.length_a   1.000
_cell.length_b   1.000
_cell.length_c   1.000
_cell.angle_alpha   90.00
_cell.angle_beta   90.00
_cell.angle_gamma   90.00
#
_symmetry.space_group_name_H-M   'P 1'
#
loop_
_entity.id
_entity.type
_entity.pdbx_description
1 polymer ?
#
loop_
_entity_poly.entity_id
_entity_poly.type
_entity_poly.pdbx_seq_one_letter_code
_entity_poly.pdbx_strand_id
1 'polypeptide(L)'
;MPSLLHFGEDDLLNCRFAVSPLWETQEAVRTLNRPARHGYHAHWLRRIRAAADGLDLAPLWLLMPQRGYCPDWLCPPPIGPAATFEEEIAAVRAADPEAAREEAARSLADTPGALESPRGRSLLKDPTRMVQELADLMETAWHALVEPDWPRLRALLEADIAFHSRRLAEVGLGGLLPEIDRRFGWRSHTLTIEWKGRHERDLAGQGLILVPSVFIWPEVVSSFDPPWQPTLAYPARGIGGLWAEPTDHTPDALVRLLGRGRATVLTALDEPTTTTALAHRLRLAPSSVSAHLTV
;
A
#
# COMPACT_ATOMS: atom_id res chain seq x y z
N MET A 1 -11.36 -14.94 15.65
CA MET A 1 -10.41 -16.06 15.41
C MET A 1 -9.39 -15.54 14.42
N PRO A 2 -8.10 -15.89 14.51
CA PRO A 2 -7.11 -15.42 13.55
C PRO A 2 -7.30 -16.09 12.19
N SER A 3 -6.76 -15.48 11.14
CA SER A 3 -6.57 -16.13 9.84
C SER A 3 -5.26 -16.92 9.83
N LEU A 4 -5.22 -18.03 9.08
CA LEU A 4 -4.11 -18.96 9.00
C LEU A 4 -3.71 -19.19 7.54
N LEU A 5 -2.42 -19.08 7.25
CA LEU A 5 -1.84 -19.49 5.98
C LEU A 5 -0.83 -20.61 6.22
N HIS A 6 -1.04 -21.75 5.55
CA HIS A 6 -0.17 -22.91 5.63
C HIS A 6 0.78 -22.94 4.44
N PHE A 7 2.07 -23.02 4.73
CA PHE A 7 3.15 -23.02 3.74
C PHE A 7 3.64 -24.45 3.54
N GLY A 8 3.72 -24.87 2.28
CA GLY A 8 4.55 -25.97 1.83
C GLY A 8 6.01 -25.55 1.65
N GLU A 9 6.86 -26.51 1.30
CA GLU A 9 8.30 -26.26 1.08
C GLU A 9 8.55 -25.34 -0.13
N ASP A 10 7.82 -25.56 -1.22
CA ASP A 10 7.92 -24.76 -2.45
C ASP A 10 7.43 -23.31 -2.24
N ASP A 11 6.51 -23.08 -1.32
CA ASP A 11 5.97 -21.74 -1.03
C ASP A 11 7.05 -20.81 -0.48
N LEU A 12 8.00 -21.35 0.29
CA LEU A 12 9.09 -20.56 0.86
C LEU A 12 9.99 -19.98 -0.23
N LEU A 13 10.15 -20.70 -1.35
CA LEU A 13 10.94 -20.26 -2.51
C LEU A 13 10.17 -19.25 -3.38
N ASN A 14 8.85 -19.24 -3.30
CA ASN A 14 7.96 -18.39 -4.10
C ASN A 14 7.46 -17.15 -3.34
N CYS A 15 7.98 -16.89 -2.13
CA CYS A 15 7.73 -15.65 -1.40
C CYS A 15 8.48 -14.47 -2.03
N ARG A 16 7.78 -13.35 -2.24
CA ARG A 16 8.39 -12.16 -2.84
C ARG A 16 7.76 -10.87 -2.34
N PHE A 17 8.49 -9.77 -2.49
CA PHE A 17 7.94 -8.43 -2.31
C PHE A 17 7.45 -7.87 -3.65
N ALA A 18 6.45 -7.00 -3.61
CA ALA A 18 6.00 -6.23 -4.77
C ALA A 18 5.57 -4.83 -4.35
N VAL A 19 5.77 -3.86 -5.26
CA VAL A 19 5.17 -2.52 -5.18
C VAL A 19 4.02 -2.47 -6.17
N SER A 20 2.85 -1.98 -5.73
CA SER A 20 1.67 -1.86 -6.58
C SER A 20 1.11 -0.42 -6.54
N PRO A 21 1.24 0.36 -7.63
CA PRO A 21 0.59 1.67 -7.73
C PRO A 21 -0.94 1.59 -7.69
N LEU A 22 -1.55 0.54 -8.25
CA LEU A 22 -3.00 0.34 -8.15
C LEU A 22 -3.44 0.13 -6.70
N TRP A 23 -2.73 -0.72 -5.96
CA TRP A 23 -3.00 -0.93 -4.53
C TRP A 23 -2.91 0.37 -3.74
N GLU A 24 -1.86 1.17 -3.95
CA GLU A 24 -1.71 2.46 -3.28
C GLU A 24 -2.85 3.44 -3.63
N THR A 25 -3.32 3.41 -4.88
CA THR A 25 -4.48 4.20 -5.31
C THR A 25 -5.73 3.81 -4.54
N GLN A 26 -5.96 2.52 -4.39
CA GLN A 26 -7.14 2.01 -3.69
C GLN A 26 -7.11 2.35 -2.21
N GLU A 27 -5.97 2.16 -1.56
CA GLU A 27 -5.83 2.49 -0.14
C GLU A 27 -5.86 4.01 0.09
N ALA A 28 -5.39 4.83 -0.85
CA ALA A 28 -5.57 6.29 -0.84
C ALA A 28 -7.06 6.67 -0.94
N VAL A 29 -7.81 6.09 -1.89
CA VAL A 29 -9.26 6.29 -2.04
C VAL A 29 -10.02 5.86 -0.78
N ARG A 30 -9.66 4.71 -0.17
CA ARG A 30 -10.25 4.27 1.10
C ARG A 30 -9.95 5.26 2.23
N THR A 31 -8.73 5.79 2.29
CA THR A 31 -8.30 6.74 3.32
C THR A 31 -9.18 7.98 3.33
N LEU A 32 -9.61 8.49 2.17
CA LEU A 32 -10.50 9.65 2.07
C LEU A 32 -11.83 9.46 2.84
N ASN A 33 -12.38 8.25 2.83
CA ASN A 33 -13.64 7.92 3.52
C ASN A 33 -13.43 7.20 4.87
N ARG A 34 -12.20 7.22 5.41
CA ARG A 34 -11.83 6.52 6.66
C ARG A 34 -11.03 7.42 7.60
N PRO A 35 -11.71 8.24 8.43
CA PRO A 35 -11.04 9.13 9.39
C PRO A 35 -10.01 8.45 10.30
N ALA A 36 -10.23 7.18 10.65
CA ALA A 36 -9.30 6.39 11.46
C ALA A 36 -7.92 6.18 10.80
N ARG A 37 -7.82 6.34 9.48
CA ARG A 37 -6.57 6.20 8.72
C ARG A 37 -5.84 7.54 8.52
N HIS A 38 -6.43 8.67 8.92
CA HIS A 38 -5.87 10.00 8.63
C HIS A 38 -4.61 10.36 9.43
N GLY A 39 -4.24 9.56 10.43
CA GLY A 39 -3.22 9.88 11.44
C GLY A 39 -1.90 10.38 10.85
N TYR A 40 -1.33 9.69 9.87
CA TYR A 40 -0.10 10.12 9.19
C TYR A 40 -0.34 11.02 7.97
N HIS A 41 -1.56 11.08 7.45
CA HIS A 41 -1.83 11.67 6.14
C HIS A 41 -2.41 13.08 6.21
N ALA A 42 -2.47 13.73 7.38
CA ALA A 42 -3.11 15.02 7.55
C ALA A 42 -2.61 16.12 6.60
N HIS A 43 -1.30 16.16 6.30
CA HIS A 43 -0.74 17.11 5.33
C HIS A 43 -1.14 16.77 3.89
N TRP A 44 -0.96 15.51 3.50
CA TRP A 44 -1.39 15.01 2.19
C TRP A 44 -2.89 15.28 1.95
N LEU A 45 -3.77 14.94 2.90
CA LEU A 45 -5.21 15.16 2.86
C LEU A 45 -5.58 16.65 2.63
N ARG A 46 -4.85 17.58 3.27
CA ARG A 46 -5.07 19.02 3.04
C ARG A 46 -4.69 19.44 1.62
N ARG A 47 -3.56 18.94 1.10
CA ARG A 47 -3.05 19.31 -0.23
C ARG A 47 -3.92 18.75 -1.36
N ILE A 48 -4.36 17.51 -1.25
CA ILE A 48 -5.17 16.84 -2.28
C ILE A 48 -6.65 17.20 -2.22
N ARG A 49 -7.11 17.93 -1.19
CA ARG A 49 -8.54 18.20 -0.94
C ARG A 49 -9.29 18.70 -2.16
N ALA A 50 -8.76 19.71 -2.86
CA ALA A 50 -9.42 20.26 -4.04
C ALA A 50 -9.52 19.25 -5.20
N ALA A 51 -8.49 18.40 -5.37
CA ALA A 51 -8.51 17.32 -6.35
C ALA A 51 -9.54 16.24 -5.95
N ALA A 52 -9.56 15.83 -4.68
CA ALA A 52 -10.50 14.84 -4.18
C ALA A 52 -11.97 15.32 -4.23
N ASP A 53 -12.24 16.59 -3.90
CA ASP A 53 -13.58 17.19 -3.97
C ASP A 53 -14.11 17.26 -5.43
N GLY A 54 -13.21 17.20 -6.43
CA GLY A 54 -13.55 17.15 -7.85
C GLY A 54 -13.89 15.76 -8.39
N LEU A 55 -13.76 14.69 -7.58
CA LEU A 55 -13.99 13.31 -7.99
C LEU A 55 -15.25 12.74 -7.32
N ASP A 56 -16.17 12.16 -8.10
CA ASP A 56 -17.25 11.34 -7.55
C ASP A 56 -16.75 9.92 -7.24
N LEU A 57 -16.12 9.74 -6.08
CA LEU A 57 -15.59 8.45 -5.62
C LEU A 57 -16.65 7.52 -5.02
N ALA A 58 -17.91 7.94 -4.96
CA ALA A 58 -18.97 7.15 -4.35
C ALA A 58 -19.22 5.77 -5.00
N PRO A 59 -19.04 5.53 -6.32
CA PRO A 59 -19.09 4.18 -6.89
C PRO A 59 -18.04 3.24 -6.29
N LEU A 60 -16.80 3.70 -6.17
CA LEU A 60 -15.70 2.92 -5.60
C LEU A 60 -15.96 2.65 -4.12
N TRP A 61 -16.35 3.66 -3.34
CA TRP A 61 -16.64 3.48 -1.92
C TRP A 61 -17.77 2.49 -1.65
N LEU A 62 -18.73 2.37 -2.56
CA LEU A 62 -19.83 1.41 -2.42
C LEU A 62 -19.34 -0.05 -2.51
N LEU A 63 -18.23 -0.30 -3.21
CA LEU A 63 -17.57 -1.62 -3.31
C LEU A 63 -16.32 -1.74 -2.40
N MET A 64 -16.10 -0.76 -1.53
CA MET A 64 -15.00 -0.72 -0.56
C MET A 64 -15.54 -0.70 0.87
N PRO A 65 -16.32 -1.72 1.29
CA PRO A 65 -16.97 -1.72 2.59
C PRO A 65 -15.97 -1.53 3.73
N GLN A 66 -16.40 -0.86 4.80
CA GLN A 66 -15.60 -0.67 6.01
C GLN A 66 -15.27 -1.99 6.70
N ARG A 67 -16.15 -2.97 6.55
CA ARG A 67 -15.99 -4.36 7.01
C ARG A 67 -16.67 -5.25 5.98
N GLY A 68 -15.96 -6.26 5.48
CA GLY A 68 -16.50 -7.20 4.50
C GLY A 68 -15.57 -7.37 3.30
N TYR A 69 -16.11 -7.99 2.27
CA TYR A 69 -15.44 -8.36 1.04
C TYR A 69 -15.28 -7.15 0.12
N CYS A 70 -14.04 -6.91 -0.33
CA CYS A 70 -13.77 -6.05 -1.48
C CYS A 70 -13.65 -6.95 -2.71
N PRO A 71 -14.24 -6.59 -3.87
CA PRO A 71 -14.05 -7.37 -5.09
C PRO A 71 -12.56 -7.50 -5.42
N ASP A 72 -12.08 -8.73 -5.58
CA ASP A 72 -10.70 -9.04 -5.89
C ASP A 72 -10.36 -8.58 -7.31
N TRP A 73 -11.32 -8.59 -8.26
CA TRP A 73 -11.11 -8.02 -9.59
C TRP A 73 -10.82 -6.52 -9.58
N LEU A 74 -11.29 -5.80 -8.54
CA LEU A 74 -11.00 -4.38 -8.37
C LEU A 74 -9.59 -4.20 -7.81
N CYS A 75 -9.12 -5.13 -6.97
CA CYS A 75 -7.81 -5.16 -6.31
C CYS A 75 -6.97 -6.39 -6.71
N PRO A 76 -6.66 -6.63 -8.01
CA PRO A 76 -5.96 -7.84 -8.41
C PRO A 76 -4.56 -7.86 -7.76
N PRO A 77 -4.04 -9.05 -7.40
CA PRO A 77 -2.67 -9.19 -6.90
C PRO A 77 -1.64 -8.59 -7.88
N PRO A 78 -0.54 -8.02 -7.38
CA PRO A 78 0.48 -7.42 -8.24
C PRO A 78 1.04 -8.45 -9.23
N ILE A 79 1.01 -8.09 -10.53
CA ILE A 79 1.42 -8.96 -11.64
C ILE A 79 2.92 -9.32 -11.52
N GLY A 80 3.72 -8.38 -11.00
CA GLY A 80 5.15 -8.52 -10.82
C GLY A 80 5.69 -7.64 -9.69
N PRO A 81 7.00 -7.68 -9.41
CA PRO A 81 7.60 -6.96 -8.30
C PRO A 81 7.58 -5.43 -8.45
N ALA A 82 7.47 -4.92 -9.69
CA ALA A 82 7.50 -3.50 -10.02
C ALA A 82 6.63 -3.19 -11.25
N ALA A 83 5.41 -3.73 -11.29
CA ALA A 83 4.46 -3.45 -12.37
C ALA A 83 4.10 -1.96 -12.42
N THR A 84 3.83 -1.44 -13.62
CA THR A 84 3.38 -0.06 -13.77
C THR A 84 1.87 0.06 -13.49
N PHE A 85 1.39 1.28 -13.27
CA PHE A 85 -0.04 1.51 -13.07
C PHE A 85 -0.86 1.05 -14.28
N GLU A 86 -0.35 1.30 -15.49
CA GLU A 86 -0.99 0.93 -16.75
C GLU A 86 -1.13 -0.59 -16.90
N GLU A 87 -0.13 -1.36 -16.45
CA GLU A 87 -0.19 -2.83 -16.46
C GLU A 87 -1.22 -3.35 -15.45
N GLU A 88 -1.26 -2.79 -14.25
CA GLU A 88 -2.19 -3.21 -13.20
C GLU A 88 -3.64 -2.83 -13.50
N ILE A 89 -3.89 -1.60 -13.99
CA ILE A 89 -5.24 -1.17 -14.37
C ILE A 89 -5.76 -1.93 -15.60
N ALA A 90 -4.87 -2.37 -16.50
CA ALA A 90 -5.26 -3.22 -17.62
C ALA A 90 -5.82 -4.57 -17.14
N ALA A 91 -5.31 -5.14 -16.04
CA ALA A 91 -5.86 -6.36 -15.45
C ALA A 91 -7.28 -6.14 -14.90
N VAL A 92 -7.54 -4.99 -14.25
CA VAL A 92 -8.90 -4.61 -13.80
C VAL A 92 -9.84 -4.49 -15.00
N ARG A 93 -9.39 -3.82 -16.08
CA ARG A 93 -10.18 -3.65 -17.31
C ARG A 93 -10.46 -4.96 -18.04
N ALA A 94 -9.60 -5.96 -17.86
CA ALA A 94 -9.73 -7.30 -18.44
C ALA A 94 -10.55 -8.27 -17.57
N ALA A 95 -11.08 -7.83 -16.43
CA ALA A 95 -11.90 -8.65 -15.56
C ALA A 95 -13.11 -9.21 -16.32
N ASP A 96 -13.44 -10.48 -16.07
CA ASP A 96 -14.66 -11.09 -16.60
C ASP A 96 -15.88 -10.36 -16.03
N PRO A 97 -16.76 -9.78 -16.86
CA PRO A 97 -17.87 -8.97 -16.36
C PRO A 97 -18.83 -9.74 -15.43
N GLU A 98 -19.12 -11.01 -15.71
CA GLU A 98 -20.06 -11.77 -14.90
C GLU A 98 -19.46 -12.16 -13.55
N ALA A 99 -18.21 -12.60 -13.52
CA ALA A 99 -17.48 -12.80 -12.26
C ALA A 99 -17.40 -11.49 -11.46
N ALA A 100 -17.11 -10.37 -12.14
CA ALA A 100 -17.06 -9.05 -11.50
C ALA A 100 -18.42 -8.65 -10.89
N ARG A 101 -19.53 -8.98 -11.55
CA ARG A 101 -20.89 -8.76 -11.05
C ARG A 101 -21.17 -9.56 -9.79
N GLU A 102 -20.79 -10.83 -9.75
CA GLU A 102 -20.97 -11.70 -8.59
C GLU A 102 -20.17 -11.20 -7.38
N GLU A 103 -18.91 -10.84 -7.62
CA GLU A 103 -18.05 -10.24 -6.60
C GLU A 103 -18.57 -8.90 -6.09
N ALA A 104 -19.05 -8.04 -6.99
CA ALA A 104 -19.66 -6.76 -6.63
C ALA A 104 -20.94 -6.97 -5.81
N ALA A 105 -21.80 -7.92 -6.18
CA ALA A 105 -23.00 -8.25 -5.41
C ALA A 105 -22.66 -8.73 -3.99
N ARG A 106 -21.63 -9.57 -3.84
CA ARG A 106 -21.12 -10.01 -2.53
C ARG A 106 -20.61 -8.82 -1.70
N SER A 107 -19.84 -7.93 -2.30
CA SER A 107 -19.34 -6.72 -1.62
C SER A 107 -20.47 -5.78 -1.19
N LEU A 108 -21.46 -5.56 -2.05
CA LEU A 108 -22.64 -4.75 -1.75
C LEU A 108 -23.48 -5.33 -0.62
N ALA A 109 -23.55 -6.66 -0.48
CA ALA A 109 -24.26 -7.30 0.62
C ALA A 109 -23.63 -7.00 1.99
N ASP A 110 -22.32 -6.71 2.05
CA ASP A 110 -21.61 -6.35 3.28
C ASP A 110 -21.79 -4.87 3.69
N THR A 111 -22.42 -4.06 2.82
CA THR A 111 -22.81 -2.68 3.15
C THR A 111 -24.33 -2.58 3.33
N PRO A 112 -24.84 -2.26 4.54
CA PRO A 112 -26.27 -2.22 4.80
C PRO A 112 -27.06 -1.36 3.80
N GLY A 113 -27.99 -1.99 3.08
CA GLY A 113 -28.85 -1.33 2.10
C GLY A 113 -28.19 -0.98 0.75
N ALA A 114 -26.90 -1.25 0.55
CA ALA A 114 -26.21 -0.92 -0.70
C ALA A 114 -26.73 -1.74 -1.88
N LEU A 115 -26.96 -3.04 -1.69
CA LEU A 115 -27.50 -3.94 -2.71
C LEU A 115 -28.86 -3.46 -3.27
N GLU A 116 -29.73 -2.97 -2.39
CA GLU A 116 -31.07 -2.46 -2.74
C GLU A 116 -31.10 -0.96 -3.08
N SER A 117 -29.95 -0.28 -3.03
CA SER A 117 -29.89 1.13 -3.40
C SER A 117 -30.04 1.29 -4.93
N PRO A 118 -30.55 2.43 -5.42
CA PRO A 118 -30.57 2.71 -6.86
C PRO A 118 -29.18 2.59 -7.50
N ARG A 119 -28.12 2.99 -6.80
CA ARG A 119 -26.73 2.92 -7.29
C ARG A 119 -26.21 1.49 -7.35
N GLY A 120 -26.45 0.68 -6.31
CA GLY A 120 -26.08 -0.74 -6.29
C GLY A 120 -26.78 -1.53 -7.39
N ARG A 121 -28.10 -1.36 -7.54
CA ARG A 121 -28.84 -1.99 -8.65
C ARG A 121 -28.39 -1.52 -10.02
N SER A 122 -28.02 -0.24 -10.16
CA SER A 122 -27.50 0.28 -11.43
C SER A 122 -26.14 -0.32 -11.79
N LEU A 123 -25.22 -0.45 -10.83
CA LEU A 123 -23.91 -1.07 -11.04
C LEU A 123 -24.05 -2.52 -11.51
N LEU A 124 -24.94 -3.30 -10.88
CA LEU A 124 -25.12 -4.71 -11.22
C LEU A 124 -25.90 -4.96 -12.52
N LYS A 125 -26.54 -3.93 -13.10
CA LYS A 125 -27.40 -4.08 -14.29
C LYS A 125 -26.60 -4.30 -15.57
N ASP A 126 -25.45 -3.66 -15.69
CA ASP A 126 -24.57 -3.71 -16.86
C ASP A 126 -23.13 -3.94 -16.38
N PRO A 127 -22.72 -5.21 -16.22
CA PRO A 127 -21.43 -5.53 -15.61
C PRO A 127 -20.23 -5.09 -16.45
N THR A 128 -20.35 -5.10 -17.78
CA THR A 128 -19.31 -4.59 -18.68
C THR A 128 -19.09 -3.11 -18.45
N ARG A 129 -20.19 -2.33 -18.39
CA ARG A 129 -20.11 -0.90 -18.06
C ARG A 129 -19.57 -0.67 -16.66
N MET A 130 -19.97 -1.47 -15.67
CA MET A 130 -19.46 -1.37 -14.30
C MET A 130 -17.93 -1.52 -14.25
N VAL A 131 -17.38 -2.54 -14.90
CA VAL A 131 -15.91 -2.75 -14.96
C VAL A 131 -15.22 -1.56 -15.61
N GLN A 132 -15.74 -1.08 -16.74
CA GLN A 132 -15.18 0.08 -17.46
C GLN A 132 -15.21 1.35 -16.62
N GLU A 133 -16.38 1.74 -16.09
CA GLU A 133 -16.56 2.97 -15.32
C GLU A 133 -15.74 2.98 -14.03
N LEU A 134 -15.63 1.84 -13.33
CA LEU A 134 -14.84 1.75 -12.10
C LEU A 134 -13.33 1.75 -12.39
N ALA A 135 -12.89 1.14 -13.48
CA ALA A 135 -11.50 1.23 -13.91
C ALA A 135 -11.13 2.66 -14.34
N ASP A 136 -11.98 3.33 -15.12
CA ASP A 136 -11.78 4.73 -15.53
C ASP A 136 -11.73 5.67 -14.32
N LEU A 137 -12.62 5.46 -13.34
CA LEU A 137 -12.63 6.24 -12.11
C LEU A 137 -11.37 5.97 -11.26
N MET A 138 -10.88 4.73 -11.22
CA MET A 138 -9.63 4.39 -10.54
C MET A 138 -8.42 5.08 -11.18
N GLU A 139 -8.32 5.06 -12.52
CA GLU A 139 -7.27 5.77 -13.27
C GLU A 139 -7.34 7.28 -13.05
N THR A 140 -8.54 7.86 -13.05
CA THR A 140 -8.73 9.27 -12.74
C THR A 140 -8.27 9.59 -11.30
N ALA A 141 -8.58 8.72 -10.34
CA ALA A 141 -8.13 8.85 -8.96
C ALA A 141 -6.60 8.73 -8.83
N TRP A 142 -5.97 7.81 -9.57
CA TRP A 142 -4.51 7.69 -9.63
C TRP A 142 -3.86 9.00 -10.06
N HIS A 143 -4.24 9.54 -11.22
CA HIS A 143 -3.66 10.77 -11.77
C HIS A 143 -3.87 11.98 -10.85
N ALA A 144 -5.01 12.06 -10.19
CA ALA A 144 -5.35 13.20 -9.34
C ALA A 144 -4.75 13.12 -7.92
N LEU A 145 -4.67 11.91 -7.33
CA LEU A 145 -4.42 11.75 -5.90
C LEU A 145 -3.05 11.14 -5.56
N VAL A 146 -2.49 10.32 -6.46
CA VAL A 146 -1.31 9.49 -6.15
C VAL A 146 -0.14 9.76 -7.09
N GLU A 147 -0.37 9.80 -8.40
CA GLU A 147 0.67 10.04 -9.41
C GLU A 147 1.58 11.24 -9.09
N PRO A 148 1.07 12.42 -8.63
CA PRO A 148 1.92 13.57 -8.32
C PRO A 148 2.96 13.31 -7.22
N ASP A 149 2.67 12.37 -6.32
CA ASP A 149 3.56 11.97 -5.22
C ASP A 149 4.21 10.61 -5.44
N TRP A 150 3.87 9.91 -6.53
CA TRP A 150 4.29 8.54 -6.77
C TRP A 150 5.80 8.33 -6.69
N PRO A 151 6.67 9.20 -7.25
CA PRO A 151 8.12 9.04 -7.09
C PRO A 151 8.56 9.01 -5.61
N ARG A 152 7.90 9.80 -4.75
CA ARG A 152 8.18 9.85 -3.30
C ARG A 152 7.63 8.62 -2.59
N LEU A 153 6.40 8.21 -2.92
CA LEU A 153 5.77 7.01 -2.37
C LEU A 153 6.58 5.76 -2.74
N ARG A 154 6.88 5.58 -4.02
CA ARG A 154 7.68 4.46 -4.53
C ARG A 154 9.04 4.37 -3.84
N ALA A 155 9.75 5.50 -3.67
CA ALA A 155 11.05 5.50 -2.99
C ALA A 155 10.95 5.02 -1.54
N LEU A 156 9.88 5.36 -0.81
CA LEU A 156 9.64 4.86 0.54
C LEU A 156 9.33 3.36 0.54
N LEU A 157 8.45 2.91 -0.37
CA LEU A 157 8.10 1.49 -0.50
C LEU A 157 9.31 0.62 -0.88
N GLU A 158 10.15 1.09 -1.80
CA GLU A 158 11.41 0.42 -2.17
C GLU A 158 12.40 0.38 -1.00
N ALA A 159 12.48 1.44 -0.19
CA ALA A 159 13.32 1.47 1.00
C ALA A 159 12.85 0.48 2.07
N ASP A 160 11.54 0.33 2.24
CA ASP A 160 10.92 -0.68 3.10
C ASP A 160 11.27 -2.11 2.64
N ILE A 161 11.09 -2.40 1.34
CA ILE A 161 11.47 -3.69 0.74
C ILE A 161 12.96 -3.96 0.94
N ALA A 162 13.82 -2.98 0.70
CA ALA A 162 15.26 -3.14 0.88
C ALA A 162 15.62 -3.42 2.35
N PHE A 163 14.93 -2.80 3.31
CA PHE A 163 15.09 -3.10 4.72
C PHE A 163 14.68 -4.54 5.05
N HIS A 164 13.46 -4.95 4.66
CA HIS A 164 12.94 -6.28 4.96
C HIS A 164 13.66 -7.40 4.18
N SER A 165 14.21 -7.12 3.01
CA SER A 165 15.06 -8.06 2.27
C SER A 165 16.35 -8.36 3.01
N ARG A 166 16.98 -7.36 3.64
CA ARG A 166 18.15 -7.60 4.52
C ARG A 166 17.77 -8.39 5.76
N ARG A 167 16.65 -8.02 6.41
CA ARG A 167 16.12 -8.77 7.56
C ARG A 167 15.81 -10.22 7.21
N LEU A 168 15.23 -10.48 6.05
CA LEU A 168 14.96 -11.83 5.55
C LEU A 168 16.24 -12.67 5.49
N ALA A 169 17.34 -12.10 5.00
CA ALA A 169 18.63 -12.79 4.95
C ALA A 169 19.24 -13.03 6.34
N GLU A 170 18.95 -12.16 7.32
CA GLU A 170 19.48 -12.24 8.68
C GLU A 170 18.70 -13.19 9.60
N VAL A 171 17.36 -13.22 9.50
CA VAL A 171 16.49 -13.97 10.43
C VAL A 171 15.55 -14.99 9.77
N GLY A 172 15.58 -15.08 8.44
CA GLY A 172 14.67 -15.94 7.68
C GLY A 172 13.23 -15.45 7.70
N LEU A 173 12.36 -16.11 6.91
CA LEU A 173 10.97 -15.69 6.73
C LEU A 173 10.17 -15.73 8.04
N GLY A 174 10.37 -16.79 8.84
CA GLY A 174 9.67 -16.97 10.10
C GLY A 174 10.01 -15.92 11.17
N GLY A 175 11.23 -15.37 11.13
CA GLY A 175 11.62 -14.24 11.98
C GLY A 175 11.15 -12.90 11.43
N LEU A 176 11.15 -12.74 10.11
CA LEU A 176 10.72 -11.51 9.43
C LEU A 176 9.22 -11.22 9.62
N LEU A 177 8.34 -12.22 9.44
CA LEU A 177 6.89 -11.97 9.42
C LEU A 177 6.38 -11.29 10.71
N PRO A 178 6.74 -11.74 11.94
CA PRO A 178 6.38 -11.03 13.17
C PRO A 178 7.01 -9.63 13.33
N GLU A 179 8.12 -9.35 12.64
CA GLU A 179 8.76 -8.02 12.64
C GLU A 179 8.07 -7.02 11.72
N ILE A 180 7.42 -7.50 10.65
CA ILE A 180 6.63 -6.65 9.74
C ILE A 180 5.45 -6.04 10.49
N ASP A 181 4.67 -6.87 11.20
CA ASP A 181 3.56 -6.39 12.01
C ASP A 181 3.34 -7.30 13.23
N ARG A 182 3.06 -6.67 14.38
CA ARG A 182 2.79 -7.39 15.64
C ARG A 182 1.61 -8.36 15.59
N ARG A 183 0.71 -8.21 14.61
CA ARG A 183 -0.42 -9.12 14.38
C ARG A 183 -0.01 -10.42 13.70
N PHE A 184 1.24 -10.52 13.24
CA PHE A 184 1.73 -11.69 12.54
C PHE A 184 2.48 -12.61 13.51
N GLY A 185 2.05 -13.86 13.56
CA GLY A 185 2.72 -14.93 14.27
C GLY A 185 3.20 -16.00 13.29
N TRP A 186 4.38 -16.56 13.53
CA TRP A 186 4.88 -17.67 12.73
C TRP A 186 5.18 -18.88 13.61
N ARG A 187 4.56 -20.02 13.30
CA ARG A 187 4.87 -21.32 13.94
C ARG A 187 4.67 -22.46 12.97
N SER A 188 5.64 -23.38 12.90
CA SER A 188 5.52 -24.64 12.16
C SER A 188 4.96 -24.48 10.74
N HIS A 189 5.55 -23.60 9.93
CA HIS A 189 5.11 -23.30 8.56
C HIS A 189 3.70 -22.70 8.44
N THR A 190 3.18 -22.14 9.54
CA THR A 190 1.89 -21.46 9.54
C THR A 190 2.08 -20.00 9.94
N LEU A 191 1.61 -19.10 9.07
CA LEU A 191 1.46 -17.68 9.36
C LEU A 191 0.08 -17.44 9.96
N THR A 192 0.04 -17.01 11.21
CA THR A 192 -1.15 -16.56 11.91
C THR A 192 -1.28 -15.05 11.77
N ILE A 193 -2.44 -14.58 11.33
CA ILE A 193 -2.74 -13.16 11.17
C ILE A 193 -3.89 -12.78 12.09
N GLU A 194 -3.59 -11.99 13.12
CA GLU A 194 -4.56 -11.46 14.06
C GLU A 194 -5.27 -10.23 13.46
N TRP A 195 -6.20 -10.49 12.54
CA TRP A 195 -7.01 -9.45 11.92
C TRP A 195 -8.45 -9.92 11.68
N LYS A 196 -9.35 -8.98 11.38
CA LYS A 196 -10.80 -9.21 11.29
C LYS A 196 -11.12 -10.30 10.25
N GLY A 197 -11.87 -11.32 10.66
CA GLY A 197 -12.29 -12.43 9.81
C GLY A 197 -11.72 -13.76 10.31
N ARG A 198 -12.10 -14.86 9.66
CA ARG A 198 -11.47 -16.16 9.83
C ARG A 198 -11.24 -16.70 8.44
N HIS A 199 -9.99 -16.82 8.04
CA HIS A 199 -9.60 -17.46 6.79
C HIS A 199 -8.55 -18.52 7.06
N GLU A 200 -8.61 -19.64 6.34
CA GLU A 200 -7.62 -20.70 6.43
C GLU A 200 -7.31 -21.17 5.02
N ARG A 201 -6.06 -21.05 4.59
CA ARG A 201 -5.64 -21.43 3.23
C ARG A 201 -4.27 -22.10 3.23
N ASP A 202 -4.18 -23.17 2.47
CA ASP A 202 -2.92 -23.74 2.00
C ASP A 202 -2.44 -22.96 0.77
N LEU A 203 -1.18 -22.51 0.78
CA LEU A 203 -0.60 -21.75 -0.31
C LEU A 203 -0.31 -22.62 -1.55
N ALA A 204 -0.21 -23.95 -1.38
CA ALA A 204 -0.13 -24.94 -2.45
C ALA A 204 0.95 -24.64 -3.50
N GLY A 205 2.13 -24.17 -3.06
CA GLY A 205 3.26 -23.83 -3.91
C GLY A 205 3.19 -22.44 -4.56
N GLN A 206 2.12 -21.66 -4.36
CA GLN A 206 2.00 -20.31 -4.93
C GLN A 206 2.90 -19.28 -4.22
N GLY A 207 3.32 -19.54 -2.98
CA GLY A 207 4.04 -18.58 -2.15
C GLY A 207 3.17 -17.42 -1.65
N LEU A 208 3.82 -16.42 -1.07
CA LEU A 208 3.18 -15.23 -0.52
C LEU A 208 3.79 -13.96 -1.13
N ILE A 209 2.95 -13.05 -1.63
CA ILE A 209 3.37 -11.70 -2.00
C ILE A 209 3.22 -10.77 -0.80
N LEU A 210 4.31 -10.10 -0.44
CA LEU A 210 4.38 -9.07 0.59
C LEU A 210 4.34 -7.68 -0.06
N VAL A 211 3.32 -6.88 0.25
CA VAL A 211 3.10 -5.56 -0.37
C VAL A 211 3.13 -4.48 0.71
N PRO A 212 4.24 -3.72 0.85
CA PRO A 212 4.21 -2.55 1.72
C PRO A 212 3.24 -1.51 1.13
N SER A 213 2.55 -0.81 2.01
CA SER A 213 1.60 0.24 1.62
C SER A 213 1.68 1.44 2.55
N VAL A 214 1.62 2.64 1.97
CA VAL A 214 1.64 3.89 2.73
C VAL A 214 0.28 4.18 3.36
N PHE A 215 -0.81 3.93 2.63
CA PHE A 215 -2.16 4.36 3.02
C PHE A 215 -2.98 3.30 3.79
N ILE A 216 -2.44 2.08 3.94
CA ILE A 216 -3.14 0.99 4.61
C ILE A 216 -3.18 1.15 6.14
N TRP A 217 -2.27 1.93 6.74
CA TRP A 217 -2.18 2.08 8.19
C TRP A 217 -3.51 2.56 8.81
N PRO A 218 -3.93 2.03 9.98
CA PRO A 218 -3.27 1.03 10.83
C PRO A 218 -3.63 -0.42 10.49
N GLU A 219 -4.19 -0.68 9.32
CA GLU A 219 -4.72 -1.98 8.92
C GLU A 219 -3.61 -2.86 8.32
N VAL A 220 -3.87 -4.17 8.32
CA VAL A 220 -3.22 -5.12 7.42
C VAL A 220 -4.34 -5.70 6.59
N VAL A 221 -4.10 -5.88 5.31
CA VAL A 221 -5.09 -6.48 4.41
C VAL A 221 -4.44 -7.70 3.78
N SER A 222 -5.29 -8.69 3.59
CA SER A 222 -4.85 -9.96 3.08
C SER A 222 -5.91 -10.49 2.13
N SER A 223 -5.55 -10.64 0.86
CA SER A 223 -6.39 -11.33 -0.11
C SER A 223 -5.93 -12.78 -0.18
N PHE A 224 -6.86 -13.69 0.04
CA PHE A 224 -6.59 -15.10 0.26
C PHE A 224 -7.53 -16.03 -0.50
N ASP A 225 -8.52 -15.55 -1.24
CA ASP A 225 -9.47 -16.45 -1.89
C ASP A 225 -8.90 -16.94 -3.24
N PRO A 226 -8.86 -18.26 -3.50
CA PRO A 226 -8.58 -18.76 -4.84
C PRO A 226 -9.57 -18.15 -5.86
N PRO A 227 -9.13 -17.84 -7.09
CA PRO A 227 -7.87 -18.24 -7.72
C PRO A 227 -6.70 -17.28 -7.45
N TRP A 228 -6.90 -16.23 -6.66
CA TRP A 228 -5.93 -15.16 -6.53
C TRP A 228 -4.68 -15.58 -5.76
N GLN A 229 -3.55 -15.00 -6.18
CA GLN A 229 -2.26 -15.15 -5.52
C GLN A 229 -2.34 -14.63 -4.08
N PRO A 230 -1.98 -15.45 -3.06
CA PRO A 230 -1.94 -15.03 -1.68
C PRO A 230 -1.09 -13.77 -1.52
N THR A 231 -1.73 -12.71 -1.04
CA THR A 231 -1.10 -11.39 -0.93
C THR A 231 -1.37 -10.82 0.45
N LEU A 232 -0.31 -10.34 1.09
CA LEU A 232 -0.35 -9.69 2.39
C LEU A 232 0.19 -8.28 2.26
N ALA A 233 -0.71 -7.31 2.39
CA ALA A 233 -0.39 -5.90 2.41
C ALA A 233 -0.22 -5.40 3.85
N TYR A 234 0.84 -4.64 4.09
CA TYR A 234 1.22 -4.19 5.43
C TYR A 234 1.65 -2.71 5.44
N PRO A 235 1.52 -1.98 6.57
CA PRO A 235 1.98 -0.60 6.66
C PRO A 235 3.49 -0.49 6.44
N ALA A 236 3.89 0.31 5.45
CA ALA A 236 5.30 0.57 5.18
C ALA A 236 5.97 1.31 6.35
N ARG A 237 7.27 1.11 6.51
CA ARG A 237 8.10 1.88 7.44
C ARG A 237 8.29 3.31 6.93
N GLY A 238 8.51 4.25 7.85
CA GLY A 238 8.91 5.63 7.50
C GLY A 238 7.76 6.57 7.09
N ILE A 239 6.50 6.17 7.28
CA ILE A 239 5.34 7.02 6.93
C ILE A 239 5.32 8.32 7.77
N GLY A 240 5.87 8.29 8.99
CA GLY A 240 5.92 9.45 9.88
C GLY A 240 6.65 10.67 9.28
N GLY A 241 7.77 10.44 8.58
CA GLY A 241 8.50 11.50 7.87
C GLY A 241 8.00 11.75 6.44
N LEU A 242 7.08 10.94 5.93
CA LEU A 242 6.70 10.95 4.51
C LEU A 242 6.06 12.27 4.08
N TRP A 243 5.30 12.96 4.92
CA TRP A 243 4.69 14.24 4.56
C TRP A 243 5.30 15.41 5.29
N ALA A 244 6.38 15.17 6.03
CA ALA A 244 7.18 16.24 6.58
C ALA A 244 7.71 17.06 5.39
N GLU A 245 7.41 18.35 5.44
CA GLU A 245 8.20 19.32 4.68
C GLU A 245 9.58 19.32 5.32
N PRO A 246 10.67 19.30 4.53
CA PRO A 246 11.99 19.62 5.06
C PRO A 246 11.81 20.89 5.88
N THR A 247 12.15 20.86 7.17
CA THR A 247 12.14 22.10 7.93
C THR A 247 13.05 23.05 7.17
N ASP A 248 12.47 24.10 6.60
CA ASP A 248 13.23 25.13 5.87
C ASP A 248 14.31 25.76 6.77
N HIS A 249 14.26 25.49 8.08
CA HIS A 249 15.19 25.97 9.07
C HIS A 249 15.88 24.81 9.77
N THR A 250 17.14 24.58 9.37
CA THR A 250 18.13 23.93 10.21
C THR A 250 18.22 24.70 11.54
N PRO A 251 18.02 24.07 12.71
CA PRO A 251 18.04 24.77 14.00
C PRO A 251 19.33 25.56 14.19
N ASP A 252 19.22 26.84 14.55
CA ASP A 252 20.38 27.74 14.71
C ASP A 252 21.41 27.20 15.71
N ALA A 253 20.96 26.46 16.71
CA ALA A 253 21.84 25.78 17.66
C ALA A 253 22.76 24.75 16.98
N LEU A 254 22.23 23.94 16.05
CA LEU A 254 23.00 22.97 15.27
C LEU A 254 23.91 23.67 14.25
N VAL A 255 23.42 24.73 13.61
CA VAL A 255 24.23 25.54 12.69
C VAL A 255 25.45 26.12 13.42
N ARG A 256 25.27 26.64 14.64
CA ARG A 256 26.36 27.17 15.48
C ARG A 256 27.37 26.10 15.90
N LEU A 257 26.93 24.86 16.10
CA LEU A 257 27.78 23.78 16.60
C LEU A 257 28.52 23.03 15.49
N LEU A 258 27.85 22.79 14.35
CA LEU A 258 28.31 21.87 13.30
C LEU A 258 28.56 22.57 11.95
N GLY A 259 28.21 23.85 11.83
CA GLY A 259 28.18 24.57 10.56
C GLY A 259 26.94 24.22 9.73
N ARG A 260 26.51 25.16 8.89
CA ARG A 260 25.24 25.07 8.14
C ARG A 260 25.14 23.82 7.28
N GLY A 261 26.20 23.45 6.54
CA GLY A 261 26.20 22.27 5.66
C GLY A 261 25.97 20.95 6.41
N ARG A 262 26.77 20.69 7.44
CA ARG A 262 26.65 19.45 8.24
C ARG A 262 25.35 19.40 9.02
N ALA A 263 24.92 20.53 9.59
CA ALA A 263 23.66 20.63 10.30
C ALA A 263 22.46 20.32 9.38
N THR A 264 22.41 20.89 8.16
CA THR A 264 21.36 20.61 7.17
C THR A 264 21.33 19.14 6.74
N VAL A 265 22.50 18.52 6.53
CA VAL A 265 22.61 17.10 6.17
C VAL A 265 22.10 16.20 7.31
N LEU A 266 22.47 16.51 8.56
CA LEU A 266 22.07 15.73 9.73
C LEU A 266 20.60 15.91 10.10
N THR A 267 20.04 17.11 9.99
CA THR A 267 18.59 17.32 10.22
C THR A 267 17.73 16.69 9.16
N ALA A 268 18.29 16.40 7.99
CA ALA A 268 17.61 15.65 6.96
C ALA A 268 17.63 14.13 7.26
N LEU A 269 18.51 13.62 8.12
CA LEU A 269 18.60 12.20 8.50
C LEU A 269 17.61 11.79 9.60
N ASP A 270 16.35 12.18 9.47
CA ASP A 270 15.30 11.73 10.40
C ASP A 270 15.01 10.22 10.27
N GLU A 271 15.31 9.65 9.10
CA GLU A 271 15.24 8.22 8.81
C GLU A 271 16.49 7.72 8.09
N PRO A 272 16.85 6.41 8.22
CA PRO A 272 17.97 5.84 7.49
C PRO A 272 17.81 6.02 5.99
N THR A 273 18.75 6.71 5.35
CA THR A 273 18.68 7.00 3.91
C THR A 273 20.05 6.83 3.25
N THR A 274 20.07 6.64 1.94
CA THR A 274 21.31 6.54 1.18
C THR A 274 21.90 7.94 0.94
N THR A 275 23.22 8.04 0.82
CA THR A 275 23.91 9.29 0.46
C THR A 275 23.38 9.90 -0.84
N THR A 276 23.02 9.07 -1.81
CA THR A 276 22.44 9.50 -3.10
C THR A 276 21.03 10.08 -2.94
N ALA A 277 20.17 9.43 -2.15
CA ALA A 277 18.82 9.94 -1.87
C ALA A 277 18.88 11.28 -1.13
N LEU A 278 19.81 11.40 -0.18
CA LEU A 278 20.03 12.63 0.57
C LEU A 278 20.57 13.77 -0.31
N ALA A 279 21.49 13.45 -1.22
CA ALA A 279 22.03 14.39 -2.20
C ALA A 279 20.95 14.95 -3.12
N HIS A 280 20.07 14.08 -3.65
CA HIS A 280 18.94 14.49 -4.48
C HIS A 280 17.99 15.41 -3.71
N ARG A 281 17.62 15.04 -2.47
CA ARG A 281 16.71 15.83 -1.64
C ARG A 281 17.26 17.21 -1.27
N LEU A 282 18.56 17.30 -0.97
CA LEU A 282 19.22 18.54 -0.57
C LEU A 282 19.81 19.34 -1.73
N ARG A 283 19.69 18.86 -2.97
CA ARG A 283 20.32 19.44 -4.17
C ARG A 283 21.83 19.64 -4.00
N LEU A 284 22.51 18.65 -3.42
CA LEU A 284 23.95 18.61 -3.21
C LEU A 284 24.59 17.49 -4.06
N ALA A 285 25.91 17.54 -4.22
CA ALA A 285 26.65 16.41 -4.79
C ALA A 285 26.73 15.26 -3.77
N PRO A 286 26.67 13.98 -4.20
CA PRO A 286 26.83 12.83 -3.29
C PRO A 286 28.14 12.84 -2.50
N SER A 287 29.23 13.36 -3.10
CA SER A 287 30.51 13.55 -2.44
C SER A 287 30.44 14.59 -1.31
N SER A 288 29.70 15.68 -1.49
CA SER A 288 29.48 16.70 -0.47
C SER A 288 28.65 16.16 0.70
N VAL A 289 27.63 15.35 0.43
CA VAL A 289 26.87 14.67 1.48
C VAL A 289 27.77 13.71 2.25
N SER A 290 28.53 12.86 1.54
CA SER A 290 29.44 11.91 2.18
C SER A 290 30.45 12.60 3.10
N ALA A 291 31.05 13.72 2.66
CA ALA A 291 31.97 14.50 3.47
C ALA A 291 31.34 15.05 4.76
N HIS A 292 30.04 15.38 4.75
CA HIS A 292 29.33 15.83 5.95
C HIS A 292 28.93 14.69 6.89
N LEU A 293 28.84 13.45 6.39
CA LEU A 293 28.49 12.26 7.18
C LEU A 293 29.69 11.56 7.80
N THR A 294 30.90 11.78 7.27
CA THR A 294 32.13 11.25 7.85
C THR A 294 32.37 11.84 9.24
N VAL A 295 32.64 10.97 10.23
CA VAL A 295 33.03 11.33 11.59
C VAL A 295 34.55 11.45 11.67
#